data_AF-A0A7Y5GKD9-F1
#
_entry.id   AF-A0A7Y5GKD9-F1
#
_cell.length_a   1.000
_cell.length_b   1.000
_cell.length_c   1.000
_cell.angle_alpha   90.00
_cell.angle_beta   90.00
_cell.angle_gamma   90.00
#
_symmetry.space_group_name_H-M   'P 1'
#
loop_
_entity.id
_entity.type
_entity.pdbx_description
1 polymer ?
#
loop_
_entity_poly.entity_id
_entity_poly.type
_entity_poly.pdbx_seq_one_letter_code
_entity_poly.pdbx_strand_id
1 'polypeptide(L)'
;MQFYPILFVLHVLFAVIWLADIPANFFLTRFIEKNKNKAGYRKLIYSWLKLINFSGMAGMGGVLLTGIILTIVLPYYEFFQFDGNHWLTTKQIISLIIIFIVAFNIIPIGKKIRLGIENELESDSPINEELVKSAAKITSLAKVVSVLVLLNFLLAITRRFMMG
;
A
#
# COMPACT_ATOMS: atom_id res chain seq x y z
N MET A 1 -15.73 -25.47 -1.15
CA MET A 1 -14.96 -25.55 -2.42
C MET A 1 -15.52 -24.69 -3.56
N GLN A 2 -16.85 -24.54 -3.73
CA GLN A 2 -17.43 -23.75 -4.84
C GLN A 2 -17.01 -22.26 -4.92
N PHE A 3 -16.68 -21.62 -3.80
CA PHE A 3 -16.28 -20.21 -3.76
C PHE A 3 -14.77 -19.97 -3.94
N TYR A 4 -13.96 -21.04 -3.95
CA TYR A 4 -12.50 -20.91 -4.04
C TYR A 4 -12.03 -20.15 -5.29
N PRO A 5 -12.53 -20.44 -6.51
CA PRO A 5 -12.08 -19.71 -7.70
C PRO A 5 -12.39 -18.21 -7.63
N ILE A 6 -13.56 -17.85 -7.09
CA ILE A 6 -13.97 -16.46 -6.94
C ILE A 6 -13.07 -15.74 -5.94
N LEU A 7 -12.84 -16.34 -4.76
CA LEU A 7 -11.97 -15.77 -3.73
C LEU A 7 -10.53 -15.59 -4.22
N PHE A 8 -10.01 -16.58 -4.96
CA PHE A 8 -8.68 -16.50 -5.54
C PHE A 8 -8.57 -15.38 -6.58
N VAL A 9 -9.55 -15.26 -7.49
CA VAL A 9 -9.59 -14.17 -8.48
C VAL A 9 -9.65 -12.81 -7.78
N LEU A 10 -10.51 -12.65 -6.77
CA LEU A 10 -10.57 -11.41 -5.99
C LEU A 10 -9.25 -11.09 -5.31
N HIS A 11 -8.60 -12.07 -4.68
CA HIS A 11 -7.29 -11.90 -4.05
C HIS A 11 -6.25 -11.40 -5.05
N VAL A 12 -6.20 -11.99 -6.24
CA VAL A 12 -5.29 -11.56 -7.31
C VAL A 12 -5.62 -10.15 -7.80
N LEU A 13 -6.90 -9.81 -8.00
CA LEU A 13 -7.30 -8.46 -8.42
C LEU A 13 -6.89 -7.40 -7.39
N PHE A 14 -7.09 -7.66 -6.10
CA PHE A 14 -6.63 -6.75 -5.04
C PHE A 14 -5.10 -6.64 -4.98
N ALA A 15 -4.38 -7.74 -5.19
CA ALA A 15 -2.93 -7.71 -5.29
C ALA A 15 -2.44 -6.87 -6.48
N VAL A 16 -3.14 -6.93 -7.62
CA VAL A 16 -2.85 -6.10 -8.79
C VAL A 16 -3.10 -4.62 -8.50
N ILE A 17 -4.22 -4.27 -7.85
CA ILE A 17 -4.48 -2.89 -7.42
C ILE A 17 -3.34 -2.38 -6.53
N TRP A 18 -2.87 -3.23 -5.61
CA TRP A 18 -1.80 -2.85 -4.70
C TRP A 18 -0.46 -2.68 -5.40
N LEU A 19 -0.14 -3.55 -6.37
CA LEU A 19 1.06 -3.44 -7.20
C LEU A 19 1.04 -2.21 -8.10
N ALA A 20 -0.12 -1.86 -8.65
CA ALA A 20 -0.28 -0.68 -9.51
C ALA A 20 0.02 0.63 -8.77
N ASP A 21 -0.08 0.63 -7.44
CA ASP A 21 0.33 1.77 -6.61
C ASP A 21 1.83 2.07 -6.70
N ILE A 22 2.68 1.05 -6.96
CA ILE A 22 4.14 1.23 -7.05
C ILE A 22 4.52 2.19 -8.19
N PRO A 23 4.18 1.93 -9.47
CA PRO A 23 4.48 2.88 -10.55
C PRO A 23 3.73 4.20 -10.37
N ALA A 24 2.46 4.17 -9.94
CA ALA A 24 1.68 5.38 -9.72
C ALA A 24 2.35 6.33 -8.73
N ASN A 25 2.76 5.80 -7.57
CA ASN A 25 3.45 6.56 -6.53
C ASN A 25 4.78 7.11 -7.05
N PHE A 26 5.57 6.30 -7.76
CA PHE A 26 6.85 6.73 -8.34
C PHE A 26 6.72 7.92 -9.30
N PHE A 27 5.76 7.87 -10.23
CA PHE A 27 5.53 8.95 -11.18
C PHE A 27 4.95 10.20 -10.50
N LEU A 28 3.96 10.03 -9.62
CA LEU A 28 3.29 11.14 -8.96
C LEU A 28 4.20 11.90 -7.99
N THR A 29 5.02 11.21 -7.19
CA THR A 29 5.92 11.90 -6.25
C THR A 29 6.98 12.71 -7.00
N ARG A 30 7.51 12.17 -8.12
CA ARG A 30 8.41 12.92 -9.01
C ARG A 30 7.73 14.13 -9.64
N PHE A 31 6.47 13.98 -10.03
CA PHE A 31 5.69 15.09 -10.59
C PHE A 31 5.42 16.18 -9.56
N ILE A 32 5.10 15.80 -8.31
CA ILE A 32 4.92 16.71 -7.18
C ILE A 32 6.23 17.47 -6.90
N GLU A 33 7.36 16.78 -6.81
CA GLU A 33 8.67 17.41 -6.56
C GLU A 33 9.03 18.45 -7.63
N LYS A 34 8.81 18.16 -8.92
CA LYS A 34 9.05 19.09 -10.03
C LYS A 34 8.13 20.32 -10.04
N ASN A 35 7.00 20.24 -9.34
CA ASN A 35 6.02 21.31 -9.25
C ASN A 35 5.98 21.94 -7.85
N LYS A 36 7.02 21.72 -7.03
CA LYS A 36 7.16 22.35 -5.72
C LYS A 36 7.10 23.87 -5.87
N ASN A 37 6.30 24.50 -5.00
CA ASN A 37 6.08 25.95 -4.94
C ASN A 37 5.47 26.58 -6.21
N LYS A 38 4.90 25.78 -7.11
CA LYS A 38 4.10 26.28 -8.23
C LYS A 38 2.60 26.28 -7.88
N ALA A 39 1.83 27.08 -8.61
CA ALA A 39 0.37 27.04 -8.53
C ALA A 39 -0.14 25.59 -8.67
N GLY A 40 -1.06 25.19 -7.80
CA GLY A 40 -1.62 23.84 -7.77
C GLY A 40 -0.78 22.77 -7.05
N TYR A 41 0.38 23.10 -6.45
CA TYR A 41 1.19 22.14 -5.68
C TYR A 41 0.40 21.43 -4.56
N ARG A 42 -0.40 22.18 -3.81
CA ARG A 42 -1.29 21.64 -2.75
C ARG A 42 -2.30 20.63 -3.32
N LYS A 43 -2.91 20.96 -4.47
CA LYS A 43 -3.87 20.10 -5.16
C LYS A 43 -3.25 18.79 -5.64
N LEU A 44 -1.98 18.82 -6.07
CA LEU A 44 -1.24 17.61 -6.43
C LEU A 44 -0.97 16.73 -5.21
N ILE A 45 -0.52 17.30 -4.09
CA ILE A 45 -0.35 16.55 -2.82
C ILE A 45 -1.68 15.94 -2.39
N TYR A 46 -2.76 16.73 -2.37
CA TYR A 46 -4.09 16.26 -1.97
C TYR A 46 -4.57 15.09 -2.84
N SER A 47 -4.43 15.20 -4.16
CA SER A 47 -4.81 14.15 -5.11
C SER A 47 -3.99 12.88 -4.91
N TRP A 48 -2.68 13.03 -4.73
CA TRP A 48 -1.80 11.90 -4.42
C TRP A 48 -2.16 11.22 -3.11
N LEU A 49 -2.41 11.98 -2.03
CA LEU A 49 -2.85 11.43 -0.75
C LEU A 49 -4.19 10.69 -0.85
N LYS A 50 -5.13 11.16 -1.68
CA LYS A 50 -6.38 10.42 -1.94
C LYS A 50 -6.12 9.13 -2.70
N LEU A 51 -5.25 9.15 -3.71
CA LEU A 51 -4.91 7.96 -4.49
C LEU A 51 -4.26 6.90 -3.61
N ILE A 52 -3.20 7.22 -2.87
CA ILE A 52 -2.48 6.25 -2.02
C ILE A 52 -3.37 5.69 -0.91
N ASN A 53 -4.30 6.50 -0.38
CA ASN A 53 -5.27 6.01 0.61
C ASN A 53 -6.23 5.04 -0.03
N PHE A 54 -6.79 5.35 -1.21
CA PHE A 54 -7.72 4.48 -1.90
C PHE A 54 -7.06 3.16 -2.33
N SER A 55 -5.93 3.23 -3.05
CA SER A 55 -5.17 2.06 -3.50
C SER A 55 -4.68 1.23 -2.31
N GLY A 56 -4.18 1.90 -1.26
CA GLY A 56 -3.77 1.28 -0.01
C GLY A 56 -4.91 0.54 0.68
N MET A 57 -6.06 1.18 0.90
CA MET A 57 -7.21 0.53 1.55
C MET A 57 -7.79 -0.61 0.72
N ALA A 58 -8.00 -0.40 -0.59
CA ALA A 58 -8.59 -1.39 -1.47
C ALA A 58 -7.64 -2.58 -1.69
N GLY A 59 -6.38 -2.32 -2.02
CA GLY A 59 -5.37 -3.34 -2.28
C GLY A 59 -5.02 -4.13 -1.02
N MET A 60 -4.54 -3.45 0.03
CA MET A 60 -4.13 -4.11 1.28
C MET A 60 -5.33 -4.77 1.97
N GLY A 61 -6.46 -4.06 2.11
CA GLY A 61 -7.65 -4.58 2.78
C GLY A 61 -8.23 -5.79 2.05
N GLY A 62 -8.29 -5.72 0.72
CA GLY A 62 -8.76 -6.83 -0.11
C GLY A 62 -7.84 -8.05 -0.05
N VAL A 63 -6.52 -7.87 -0.21
CA VAL A 63 -5.53 -8.96 -0.09
C VAL A 63 -5.55 -9.59 1.29
N LEU A 64 -5.62 -8.79 2.35
CA LEU A 64 -5.67 -9.28 3.73
C LEU A 64 -6.93 -10.09 3.97
N LEU A 65 -8.11 -9.53 3.66
CA LEU A 65 -9.39 -10.19 3.91
C LEU A 65 -9.50 -11.50 3.14
N THR A 66 -9.25 -11.46 1.83
CA THR A 66 -9.31 -12.66 0.99
C THR A 66 -8.22 -13.67 1.37
N GLY A 67 -7.03 -13.21 1.77
CA GLY A 67 -5.95 -14.07 2.25
C GLY A 67 -6.32 -14.82 3.54
N ILE A 68 -6.91 -14.12 4.52
CA ILE A 68 -7.41 -14.73 5.76
C ILE A 68 -8.46 -15.80 5.44
N ILE A 69 -9.44 -15.47 4.59
CA ILE A 69 -10.51 -16.41 4.22
C ILE A 69 -9.92 -17.64 3.51
N LEU A 70 -8.98 -17.44 2.58
CA LEU A 70 -8.33 -18.53 1.86
C LEU A 70 -7.55 -19.44 2.83
N THR A 71 -6.86 -18.88 3.83
CA THR A 71 -6.18 -19.68 4.86
C THR A 71 -7.17 -20.48 5.71
N ILE A 72 -8.30 -19.89 6.12
CA ILE A 72 -9.29 -20.60 6.94
C ILE A 72 -9.97 -21.75 6.16
N VAL A 73 -10.27 -21.53 4.87
CA VAL A 73 -11.07 -22.47 4.07
C VAL A 73 -10.24 -23.62 3.49
N LEU A 74 -8.92 -23.46 3.37
CA LEU A 74 -8.05 -24.43 2.71
C LEU A 74 -7.16 -25.14 3.73
N PRO A 75 -7.28 -26.47 3.88
CA PRO A 75 -6.59 -27.22 4.94
C PRO A 75 -5.07 -27.27 4.79
N TYR A 76 -4.53 -26.85 3.65
CA TYR A 76 -3.09 -26.78 3.36
C TYR A 76 -2.48 -25.40 3.62
N TYR A 77 -3.30 -24.41 4.01
CA TYR A 77 -2.84 -23.10 4.41
C TYR A 77 -3.13 -22.89 5.89
N GLU A 78 -2.08 -22.72 6.67
CA GLU A 78 -2.18 -22.41 8.09
C GLU A 78 -1.59 -21.01 8.37
N PHE A 79 -2.01 -20.41 9.48
CA PHE A 79 -1.43 -19.15 9.94
C PHE A 79 -0.13 -19.45 10.71
N PHE A 80 0.96 -18.78 10.31
CA PHE A 80 2.24 -18.80 11.03
C PHE A 80 2.80 -20.20 11.31
N GLN A 81 2.64 -21.13 10.37
CA GLN A 81 3.21 -22.47 10.50
C GLN A 81 4.72 -22.42 10.21
N PHE A 82 5.52 -22.27 11.27
CA PHE A 82 6.97 -22.16 11.17
C PHE A 82 7.66 -23.49 10.87
N ASP A 83 7.03 -24.65 11.04
CA ASP A 83 7.71 -25.93 10.87
C ASP A 83 7.58 -26.53 9.46
N GLY A 84 6.55 -26.14 8.70
CA GLY A 84 6.21 -26.76 7.41
C GLY A 84 5.93 -25.80 6.26
N ASN A 85 5.68 -24.51 6.54
CA ASN A 85 5.29 -23.54 5.52
C ASN A 85 5.96 -22.17 5.74
N HIS A 86 7.28 -22.17 5.91
CA HIS A 86 8.09 -20.97 6.10
C HIS A 86 7.80 -19.86 5.08
N TRP A 87 7.49 -20.25 3.85
CA TRP A 87 7.12 -19.33 2.77
C TRP A 87 5.86 -18.52 3.10
N LEU A 88 4.77 -19.19 3.49
CA LEU A 88 3.49 -18.53 3.78
C LEU A 88 3.65 -17.67 5.04
N THR A 89 4.34 -18.19 6.04
CA THR A 89 4.65 -17.48 7.28
C THR A 89 5.44 -16.20 7.01
N THR A 90 6.46 -16.24 6.15
CA THR A 90 7.23 -15.05 5.76
C THR A 90 6.33 -14.01 5.09
N LYS A 91 5.46 -14.42 4.17
CA LYS A 91 4.49 -13.52 3.53
C LYS A 91 3.53 -12.89 4.54
N GLN A 92 3.01 -13.67 5.49
CA GLN A 92 2.12 -13.18 6.54
C GLN A 92 2.81 -12.15 7.44
N ILE A 93 4.07 -12.39 7.82
CA ILE A 93 4.88 -11.43 8.61
C ILE A 93 5.10 -10.13 7.83
N ILE A 94 5.48 -10.22 6.55
CA ILE A 94 5.64 -9.03 5.69
C ILE A 94 4.33 -8.24 5.62
N SER A 95 3.20 -8.92 5.41
CA SER A 95 1.87 -8.29 5.40
C SER A 95 1.56 -7.56 6.72
N LEU A 96 1.88 -8.16 7.87
CA LEU A 96 1.69 -7.52 9.17
C LEU A 96 2.54 -6.26 9.34
N ILE A 97 3.82 -6.32 8.94
CA ILE A 97 4.72 -5.16 8.98
C ILE A 97 4.16 -4.01 8.12
N ILE A 98 3.68 -4.33 6.91
CA ILE A 98 3.08 -3.32 6.04
C ILE A 98 1.84 -2.69 6.69
N ILE A 99 0.93 -3.50 7.23
CA ILE A 99 -0.27 -3.02 7.93
C ILE A 99 0.11 -2.09 9.07
N PHE A 100 1.14 -2.45 9.85
CA PHE A 100 1.61 -1.63 10.96
C PHE A 100 2.15 -0.27 10.49
N ILE A 101 2.99 -0.25 9.44
CA ILE A 101 3.50 1.00 8.85
C ILE A 101 2.34 1.87 8.34
N VAL A 102 1.37 1.28 7.63
CA VAL A 102 0.25 2.04 7.06
C VAL A 102 -0.66 2.60 8.16
N ALA A 103 -1.10 1.76 9.10
CA ALA A 103 -2.04 2.14 10.15
C ALA A 103 -1.47 3.19 11.12
N PHE A 104 -0.24 2.98 11.60
CA PHE A 104 0.34 3.83 12.64
C PHE A 104 1.16 5.01 12.12
N ASN A 105 1.55 5.02 10.84
CA ASN A 105 2.35 6.11 10.28
C ASN A 105 1.68 6.78 9.09
N ILE A 106 1.43 6.05 7.99
CA ILE A 106 0.97 6.68 6.74
C ILE A 106 -0.42 7.32 6.92
N ILE A 107 -1.38 6.60 7.49
CA ILE A 107 -2.75 7.11 7.72
C ILE A 107 -2.76 8.38 8.60
N PRO A 108 -2.16 8.41 9.80
CA PRO A 108 -2.21 9.60 10.64
C PRO A 108 -1.47 10.80 10.03
N ILE A 109 -0.29 10.59 9.42
CA ILE A 109 0.46 11.67 8.77
C ILE A 109 -0.32 12.18 7.54
N GLY A 110 -0.92 11.29 6.75
CA GLY A 110 -1.71 11.65 5.58
C GLY A 110 -2.96 12.45 5.95
N LYS A 111 -3.64 12.06 7.03
CA LYS A 111 -4.78 12.82 7.59
C LYS A 111 -4.35 14.21 8.03
N LYS A 112 -3.21 14.34 8.74
CA LYS A 112 -2.66 15.63 9.17
C LYS A 112 -2.38 16.55 7.98
N ILE A 113 -1.72 16.05 6.93
CA ILE A 113 -1.43 16.86 5.73
C ILE A 113 -2.72 17.27 5.04
N ARG A 114 -3.66 16.35 4.85
CA ARG A 114 -4.94 16.63 4.18
C ARG A 114 -5.68 17.76 4.88
N LEU A 115 -5.86 17.66 6.19
CA LEU A 115 -6.53 18.70 6.99
C LEU A 115 -5.78 20.04 6.95
N GLY A 116 -4.45 20.00 6.91
CA GLY A 116 -3.61 21.21 6.83
C GLY A 116 -3.63 21.92 5.48
N ILE A 117 -4.12 21.31 4.40
CA ILE A 117 -4.15 21.90 3.05
C ILE A 117 -5.55 22.06 2.46
N GLU A 118 -6.57 21.40 3.02
CA GLU A 118 -7.92 21.30 2.45
C GLU A 118 -8.60 22.66 2.24
N ASN A 119 -8.38 23.61 3.16
CA ASN A 119 -8.96 24.95 3.05
C ASN A 119 -8.12 25.93 2.21
N GLU A 120 -6.94 25.51 1.75
CA GLU A 120 -5.98 26.37 1.04
C GLU A 120 -5.60 25.80 -0.33
N LEU A 121 -6.37 24.87 -0.89
CA LEU A 121 -5.99 24.13 -2.10
C LEU A 121 -5.66 25.03 -3.31
N GLU A 122 -6.36 26.16 -3.44
CA GLU A 122 -6.19 27.16 -4.50
C GLU A 122 -5.32 28.35 -4.05
N SER A 123 -4.69 28.29 -2.87
CA SER A 123 -3.80 29.35 -2.39
C SER A 123 -2.43 29.30 -3.09
N ASP A 124 -1.93 30.47 -3.47
CA ASP A 124 -0.57 30.66 -4.01
C ASP A 124 0.49 30.89 -2.92
N SER A 125 0.07 30.97 -1.64
CA SER A 125 1.00 31.12 -0.53
C SER A 125 1.93 29.90 -0.42
N PRO A 126 3.17 30.05 0.06
CA PRO A 126 4.02 28.90 0.35
C PRO A 126 3.35 27.95 1.33
N ILE A 127 3.44 26.64 1.07
CA ILE A 127 2.96 25.63 2.01
C ILE A 127 3.84 25.64 3.28
N ASN A 128 3.23 25.35 4.43
CA ASN A 128 3.95 25.19 5.69
C ASN A 128 5.06 24.12 5.56
N GLU A 129 6.28 24.47 5.97
CA GLU A 129 7.46 23.60 5.91
C GLU A 129 7.26 22.27 6.69
N GLU A 130 6.50 22.29 7.78
CA GLU A 130 6.15 21.09 8.55
C GLU A 130 5.31 20.10 7.71
N LEU A 131 4.39 20.62 6.89
CA LEU A 131 3.58 19.79 5.99
C LEU A 131 4.43 19.21 4.86
N VAL A 132 5.40 19.98 4.35
CA VAL A 132 6.38 19.48 3.36
C VAL A 132 7.23 18.36 3.95
N LYS A 133 7.75 18.52 5.17
CA LYS A 133 8.49 17.46 5.89
C LYS A 133 7.62 16.22 6.11
N SER A 134 6.36 16.41 6.47
CA SER A 134 5.39 15.32 6.62
C SER A 134 5.12 14.58 5.31
N ALA A 135 4.98 15.31 4.20
CA ALA A 135 4.80 14.72 2.87
C ALA A 135 6.03 13.90 2.44
N ALA A 136 7.23 14.43 2.67
CA ALA A 136 8.48 13.70 2.41
C ALA A 136 8.58 12.41 3.25
N LYS A 137 8.15 12.45 4.51
CA LYS A 137 8.09 11.27 5.38
C LYS A 137 7.12 10.21 4.83
N ILE A 138 5.93 10.59 4.37
CA ILE A 138 5.01 9.66 3.70
C ILE A 138 5.65 9.06 2.45
N THR A 139 6.28 9.87 1.60
CA THR A 139 6.95 9.38 0.39
C THR A 139 8.01 8.33 0.73
N SER A 140 8.80 8.55 1.79
CA SER A 140 9.79 7.58 2.26
C SER A 140 9.15 6.28 2.75
N LEU A 141 8.13 6.36 3.61
CA LEU A 141 7.40 5.20 4.12
C LEU A 141 6.68 4.43 3.00
N ALA A 142 6.10 5.14 2.03
CA ALA A 142 5.46 4.54 0.88
C ALA A 142 6.45 3.74 0.03
N LYS A 143 7.70 4.21 -0.14
CA LYS A 143 8.75 3.42 -0.80
C LYS A 143 9.07 2.12 -0.04
N VAL A 144 9.18 2.19 1.29
CA VAL A 144 9.40 0.99 2.12
C VAL A 144 8.25 0.00 1.93
N VAL A 145 7.01 0.48 2.00
CA VAL A 145 5.81 -0.35 1.76
C VAL A 145 5.85 -0.94 0.34
N SER A 146 6.14 -0.15 -0.69
CA SER A 146 6.22 -0.65 -2.08
C SER A 146 7.25 -1.78 -2.23
N VAL A 147 8.42 -1.66 -1.58
CA VAL A 147 9.44 -2.73 -1.58
C VAL A 147 8.90 -3.99 -0.89
N LEU A 148 8.28 -3.85 0.27
CA LEU A 148 7.71 -4.98 1.00
C LEU A 148 6.57 -5.66 0.21
N VAL A 149 5.71 -4.89 -0.45
CA VAL A 149 4.66 -5.40 -1.34
C VAL A 149 5.26 -6.18 -2.51
N LEU A 150 6.29 -5.63 -3.15
CA LEU A 150 6.99 -6.30 -4.23
C LEU A 150 7.61 -7.61 -3.76
N LEU A 151 8.29 -7.62 -2.61
CA LEU A 151 8.86 -8.84 -2.03
C LEU A 151 7.77 -9.89 -1.72
N ASN A 152 6.64 -9.47 -1.14
CA ASN A 152 5.51 -10.35 -0.85
C ASN A 152 4.94 -10.99 -2.14
N PHE A 153 4.87 -10.20 -3.21
CA PHE A 153 4.42 -10.68 -4.52
C PHE A 153 5.44 -11.59 -5.21
N LEU A 154 6.73 -11.27 -5.14
CA LEU A 154 7.80 -12.13 -5.67
C LEU A 154 7.85 -13.47 -4.93
N LEU A 155 7.66 -13.47 -3.61
CA LEU A 155 7.46 -14.71 -2.85
C LEU A 155 6.25 -15.47 -3.40
N ALA A 156 5.14 -14.79 -3.67
CA ALA A 156 3.94 -15.42 -4.24
C ALA A 156 4.23 -16.17 -5.55
N ILE A 157 4.96 -15.53 -6.46
CA ILE A 157 5.30 -16.08 -7.78
C ILE A 157 6.34 -17.19 -7.68
N THR A 158 7.43 -16.99 -6.92
CA THR A 158 8.54 -17.94 -6.85
C THR A 158 8.12 -19.31 -6.32
N ARG A 159 7.18 -19.39 -5.38
CA ARG A 159 6.62 -20.69 -4.95
C ARG A 159 5.95 -21.46 -6.08
N ARG A 160 5.30 -20.77 -7.02
CA ARG A 160 4.67 -21.42 -8.17
C ARG A 160 5.71 -22.06 -9.10
N PHE A 161 6.91 -21.50 -9.17
CA PHE A 161 8.02 -22.06 -9.95
C PHE A 161 8.78 -23.18 -9.22
N MET A 162 8.80 -23.18 -7.89
CA MET A 162 9.46 -24.23 -7.09
C MET A 162 8.60 -25.48 -6.87
N MET A 163 7.27 -25.36 -6.97
CA MET A 163 6.31 -26.47 -6.82
C MET A 163 5.65 -26.88 -8.16
N GLY A 164 6.14 -26.33 -9.28
CA GLY A 164 5.68 -26.64 -10.64
C GLY A 164 6.60 -27.63 -11.33
#